data_AF-A0A3M1JHG1-F1
#
_entry.id   AF-A0A3M1JHG1-F1
#
_cell.length_a   1.000
_cell.length_b   1.000
_cell.length_c   1.000
_cell.angle_alpha   90.00
_cell.angle_beta   90.00
_cell.angle_gamma   90.00
#
_symmetry.space_group_name_H-M   'P 1'
#
loop_
_entity.id
_entity.type
_entity.pdbx_description
1 polymer ?
#
loop_
_entity_poly.entity_id
_entity_poly.type
_entity_poly.pdbx_seq_one_letter_code
_entity_poly.pdbx_strand_id
1 'polypeptide(L)'
;MYQEPELLPPGRTRGRAAVSNAASRFDRHARHAFDDGWSTIEEAGPGPRTTVEPDASRTVIARNSSPDVPFDRAINPYRGCEHGCIY
;
A
#
# COMPACT_ATOMS: atom_id res chain seq x y z
N MET A 1 10.02 -28.49 -0.43
CA MET A 1 9.41 -28.16 0.88
C MET A 1 8.79 -26.79 0.73
N TYR A 2 7.49 -26.71 0.42
CA TYR A 2 6.78 -25.44 0.39
C TYR A 2 6.45 -25.10 1.85
N GLN A 3 7.02 -24.02 2.38
CA GLN A 3 6.51 -23.45 3.63
C GLN A 3 5.18 -22.79 3.30
N GLU A 4 4.12 -23.17 4.02
CA GLU A 4 2.83 -22.50 3.91
C GLU A 4 3.03 -21.01 4.22
N PRO A 5 2.51 -20.09 3.38
CA PRO A 5 2.58 -18.68 3.70
C PRO A 5 1.77 -18.44 4.97
N GLU A 6 2.41 -17.84 5.96
CA GLU A 6 1.75 -17.40 7.18
C GLU A 6 0.71 -16.34 6.78
N LEU A 7 -0.54 -16.79 6.59
CA LEU A 7 -1.66 -15.94 6.25
C LEU A 7 -1.87 -14.99 7.43
N LEU A 8 -1.88 -13.67 7.16
CA LEU A 8 -2.20 -12.67 8.17
C LEU A 8 -3.52 -13.07 8.87
N PRO A 9 -3.58 -12.96 10.22
CA PRO A 9 -4.73 -13.42 10.98
C PRO A 9 -6.04 -12.82 10.44
N PRO A 10 -7.13 -13.60 10.40
CA PRO A 10 -8.39 -13.15 9.83
C PRO A 10 -9.00 -12.01 10.68
N GLY A 11 -8.81 -10.79 10.21
CA GLY A 11 -9.32 -9.55 10.82
C GLY A 11 -9.30 -8.39 9.83
N ARG A 12 -9.52 -8.70 8.54
CA ARG A 12 -9.36 -7.81 7.38
C ARG A 12 -9.96 -6.42 7.64
N THR A 13 -9.11 -5.41 7.76
CA THR A 13 -9.50 -4.04 7.44
C THR A 13 -9.94 -4.03 5.97
N ARG A 14 -11.03 -3.33 5.66
CA ARG A 14 -11.50 -3.18 4.28
C ARG A 14 -10.51 -2.29 3.52
N GLY A 15 -9.40 -2.86 3.09
CA GLY A 15 -8.36 -2.20 2.29
C GLY A 15 -7.85 -3.12 1.19
N ARG A 16 -7.31 -2.53 0.13
CA ARG A 16 -6.65 -3.22 -1.01
C ARG A 16 -5.13 -3.13 -0.92
N ALA A 17 -4.59 -3.11 0.30
CA ALA A 17 -3.16 -3.24 0.53
C ALA A 17 -2.70 -4.69 0.29
N ALA A 18 -1.38 -4.93 0.39
CA ALA A 18 -0.83 -6.27 0.30
C ALA A 18 -1.49 -7.20 1.34
N VAL A 19 -2.08 -8.30 0.86
CA VAL A 19 -2.79 -9.28 1.71
C VAL A 19 -1.84 -10.25 2.43
N SER A 20 -0.54 -10.14 2.15
CA SER A 20 0.53 -10.94 2.75
C SER A 20 1.86 -10.19 2.65
N ASN A 21 2.78 -10.45 3.58
CA ASN A 21 4.17 -10.00 3.52
C ASN A 21 5.14 -11.12 3.04
N ALA A 22 4.61 -12.19 2.45
CA ALA A 22 5.39 -13.36 2.06
C ALA A 22 6.51 -12.98 1.07
N ALA A 23 7.73 -13.45 1.34
CA ALA A 23 8.86 -13.20 0.46
C ALA A 23 8.66 -13.84 -0.92
N SER A 24 9.10 -13.15 -1.97
CA SER A 24 9.09 -13.70 -3.33
C SER A 24 10.03 -14.91 -3.43
N ARG A 25 9.71 -15.88 -4.27
CA ARG A 25 10.56 -17.06 -4.55
C ARG A 25 11.95 -16.71 -5.11
N PHE A 26 12.11 -15.50 -5.64
CA PHE A 26 13.36 -15.01 -6.21
C PHE A 26 14.11 -14.07 -5.25
N ASP A 27 13.55 -13.82 -4.06
CA ASP A 27 14.15 -12.93 -3.07
C ASP A 27 15.37 -13.63 -2.45
N ARG A 28 16.49 -12.91 -2.30
CA ARG A 28 17.74 -13.49 -1.76
C ARG A 28 17.66 -13.77 -0.26
N HIS A 29 16.81 -13.02 0.43
CA HIS A 29 16.68 -13.04 1.88
C HIS A 29 15.23 -13.35 2.27
N ALA A 30 15.06 -14.17 3.31
CA ALA A 30 13.79 -14.39 3.97
C ALA A 30 13.63 -13.43 5.16
N ARG A 31 12.38 -13.12 5.50
CA ARG A 31 12.01 -12.29 6.66
C ARG A 31 11.34 -13.20 7.69
N HIS A 32 11.69 -13.04 8.95
CA HIS A 32 11.07 -13.75 10.07
C HIS A 32 10.49 -12.73 11.04
N ALA A 33 9.25 -12.95 11.47
CA ALA A 33 8.67 -12.17 12.55
C ALA A 33 9.48 -12.43 13.83
N PHE A 34 9.90 -11.35 14.49
CA PHE A 34 10.52 -11.41 15.81
C PHE A 34 9.96 -10.25 16.64
N ASP A 35 9.87 -10.46 17.95
CA ASP A 35 9.50 -9.40 18.87
C ASP A 35 10.68 -8.44 19.03
N ASP A 36 10.53 -7.22 18.49
CA ASP A 36 11.52 -6.15 18.55
C ASP A 36 11.36 -5.26 19.80
N GLY A 37 10.42 -5.60 20.70
CA GLY A 37 10.12 -4.85 21.91
C GLY A 37 9.25 -3.61 21.68
N TRP A 38 8.69 -3.43 20.49
CA TRP A 38 7.82 -2.30 20.14
C TRP A 38 6.33 -2.58 20.42
N SER A 39 6.04 -3.61 21.22
CA SER A 39 4.69 -4.04 21.62
C SER A 39 3.87 -2.99 22.38
N THR A 40 4.48 -1.86 22.78
CA THR A 40 3.77 -0.71 23.38
C THR A 40 3.10 0.21 22.34
N ILE A 41 3.35 0.02 21.04
CA ILE A 41 2.70 0.78 19.97
C ILE A 41 1.24 0.36 19.76
N GLU A 42 0.77 -0.71 20.40
CA GLU A 42 -0.64 -1.08 20.42
C GLU A 42 -1.55 -0.05 21.14
N GLU A 43 -0.98 0.93 21.85
CA GLU A 43 -1.68 2.15 22.28
C GLU A 43 -1.84 3.20 21.17
N ALA A 44 -1.36 2.93 19.96
CA ALA A 44 -1.63 3.79 18.82
C ALA A 44 -3.15 3.82 18.62
N GLY A 45 -3.73 4.98 18.90
CA GLY A 45 -5.16 5.23 18.78
C GLY A 45 -5.70 4.95 17.36
N PRO A 46 -6.99 5.25 17.12
CA PRO A 46 -7.60 4.92 15.84
C PRO A 46 -6.76 5.47 14.67
N GLY A 47 -6.61 4.65 13.63
CA GLY A 47 -5.91 5.03 12.40
C GLY A 47 -6.46 6.36 11.83
N PRO A 48 -5.67 7.03 10.98
CA PRO A 48 -6.06 8.33 10.43
C PRO A 48 -7.45 8.23 9.78
N ARG A 49 -8.33 9.17 10.14
CA ARG A 49 -9.67 9.24 9.56
C ARG A 49 -9.57 9.65 8.10
N THR A 50 -10.33 9.00 7.24
CA THR A 50 -10.50 9.43 5.85
C THR A 50 -11.04 10.85 5.81
N THR A 51 -10.35 11.73 5.07
CA THR A 51 -10.82 13.08 4.75
C THR A 51 -11.10 13.16 3.25
N VAL A 52 -12.10 13.97 2.89
CA VAL A 52 -12.43 14.26 1.50
C VAL A 52 -12.21 15.75 1.29
N GLU A 53 -11.43 16.07 0.26
CA GLU A 53 -11.07 17.45 -0.08
C GLU A 53 -11.45 17.75 -1.53
N PRO A 54 -11.81 19.00 -1.85
CA PRO A 54 -12.02 19.41 -3.24
C PRO A 54 -10.73 19.27 -4.05
N ASP A 55 -10.82 18.69 -5.25
CA ASP A 55 -9.69 18.65 -6.19
C ASP A 55 -9.45 20.05 -6.77
N ALA A 56 -8.27 20.64 -6.49
CA ALA A 56 -7.86 21.95 -6.99
C ALA A 56 -7.37 21.93 -8.46
N SER A 57 -7.45 20.79 -9.14
CA SER A 57 -6.99 20.64 -10.52
C SER A 57 -7.76 21.52 -11.49
N ARG A 58 -7.02 22.22 -12.35
CA ARG A 58 -7.58 23.08 -13.40
C ARG A 58 -7.97 22.30 -14.65
N THR A 59 -7.42 21.09 -14.84
CA THR A 59 -7.66 20.25 -16.01
C THR A 59 -7.73 18.78 -15.62
N VAL A 60 -8.56 18.01 -16.33
CA VAL A 60 -8.72 16.56 -16.13
C VAL A 60 -7.56 15.74 -16.71
N ILE A 61 -6.84 16.26 -17.71
CA ILE A 61 -5.73 15.58 -18.37
C ILE A 61 -4.41 15.94 -17.67
N ALA A 62 -3.74 14.93 -17.11
CA ALA A 62 -2.36 15.01 -16.66
C ALA A 62 -1.41 14.73 -17.83
N ARG A 63 -0.25 15.40 -17.85
CA ARG A 63 0.80 15.19 -18.86
C ARG A 63 2.10 14.78 -18.21
N ASN A 64 2.86 13.91 -18.86
CA ASN A 64 4.22 13.57 -18.44
C ASN A 64 5.15 13.49 -19.65
N SER A 65 6.45 13.68 -19.43
CA SER A 65 7.49 13.63 -20.46
C SER A 65 8.59 12.63 -20.12
N SER A 66 8.27 11.64 -19.28
CA SER A 66 9.25 10.62 -18.89
C SER A 66 9.59 9.74 -20.10
N PRO A 67 10.88 9.45 -20.35
CA PRO A 67 11.26 8.49 -21.40
C PRO A 67 10.85 7.05 -21.06
N ASP A 68 10.57 6.77 -19.79
CA ASP A 68 10.24 5.42 -19.29
C ASP A 68 8.74 5.11 -19.38
N VAL A 69 7.91 6.12 -19.67
CA VAL A 69 6.45 5.97 -19.74
C VAL A 69 6.02 6.06 -21.20
N PRO A 70 5.39 5.01 -21.78
CA PRO A 70 5.09 4.96 -23.22
C PRO A 70 3.90 5.85 -23.65
N PHE A 71 3.34 6.64 -22.73
CA PHE A 71 2.22 7.54 -22.97
C PHE A 71 2.51 8.90 -22.34
N ASP A 72 1.96 9.97 -22.92
CA ASP A 72 2.18 11.34 -22.49
C ASP A 72 0.96 11.97 -21.78
N ARG A 73 -0.21 11.31 -21.81
CA ARG A 73 -1.48 11.81 -21.28
C ARG A 73 -2.18 10.76 -20.43
N ALA A 74 -2.73 11.17 -19.30
CA ALA A 74 -3.51 10.31 -18.41
C ALA A 74 -4.70 11.06 -17.80
N ILE A 75 -5.71 10.32 -17.38
CA ILE A 75 -6.85 10.81 -16.60
C ILE A 75 -6.90 9.99 -15.31
N ASN A 76 -6.96 10.67 -14.16
CA ASN A 76 -7.22 10.03 -12.88
C ASN A 76 -8.65 10.38 -12.41
N PRO A 77 -9.65 9.49 -12.60
CA PRO A 77 -11.02 9.74 -12.17
C PRO A 77 -11.18 9.70 -10.65
N TYR A 78 -10.22 9.13 -9.92
CA TYR A 78 -10.24 9.00 -8.47
C TYR A 78 -8.94 9.54 -7.88
N ARG A 79 -8.93 10.83 -7.57
CA ARG A 79 -7.81 11.44 -6.87
C ARG A 79 -7.94 11.16 -5.37
N GLY A 80 -7.01 10.37 -4.83
CA GLY A 80 -6.99 9.92 -3.45
C GLY A 80 -6.97 8.40 -3.35
N CYS A 81 -6.32 7.86 -2.31
CA CYS A 81 -6.23 6.42 -2.09
C CYS A 81 -6.25 6.14 -0.58
N GLU A 82 -7.18 5.30 -0.13
CA GLU A 82 -7.22 4.79 1.25
C GLU A 82 -6.35 3.54 1.45
N HIS A 83 -5.76 3.02 0.37
CA HIS A 83 -5.11 1.70 0.38
C HIS A 83 -3.68 1.70 0.89
N GLY A 84 -3.14 2.85 1.32
CA GLY A 84 -1.86 2.94 2.02
C GLY A 84 -0.74 2.18 1.31
N CYS A 85 -0.55 2.42 0.02
CA CYS A 85 0.41 1.68 -0.77
C CYS A 85 1.84 1.87 -0.21
N ILE A 86 2.55 0.76 0.00
CA ILE A 86 3.89 0.67 0.61
C ILE A 86 5.04 1.05 -0.35
N TYR A 87 4.77 1.83 -1.39
CA TYR A 87 5.72 2.07 -2.50
C TYR A 87 7.10 2.54 -2.04
#